data_AF-A0A2V9BVV9-F1
#
_entry.id   AF-A0A2V9BVV9-F1
#
_cell.length_a   1.000
_cell.length_b   1.000
_cell.length_c   1.000
_cell.angle_alpha   90.00
_cell.angle_beta   90.00
_cell.angle_gamma   90.00
#
_symmetry.space_group_name_H-M   'P 1'
#
loop_
_entity.id
_entity.type
_entity.pdbx_description
1 polymer ?
#
loop_
_entity_poly.entity_id
_entity_poly.type
_entity_poly.pdbx_seq_one_letter_code
_entity_poly.pdbx_strand_id
1 'polypeptide(L)' 'MKLDYTATAAAVVSQAIGEGLFDGQPLPDPNEGKDPQAIERGRQGGLKGGKARAEKLTAKRRKQIAKKAAKSRWKS' A
#
# COMPACT_ATOMS: atom_id res chain seq x y z
N MET A 1 -7.06 -0.93 16.97
CA MET A 1 -8.49 -1.33 17.08
C MET A 1 -8.92 -1.84 15.70
N LYS A 2 -9.56 -3.00 15.61
CA LYS A 2 -10.00 -3.58 14.32
C LYS A 2 -11.35 -2.96 13.98
N LEU A 3 -11.51 -2.41 12.78
CA LEU A 3 -12.80 -1.90 12.31
C LEU A 3 -13.79 -3.08 12.26
N ASP A 4 -15.05 -2.81 12.58
CA ASP A 4 -16.12 -3.77 12.30
C ASP A 4 -16.33 -3.92 10.78
N TYR A 5 -17.22 -4.85 10.40
CA TYR A 5 -17.44 -5.16 9.00
C TYR A 5 -18.10 -4.01 8.23
N THR A 6 -18.98 -3.24 8.86
CA THR A 6 -19.68 -2.12 8.20
C THR A 6 -18.72 -0.95 8.00
N ALA A 7 -17.90 -0.65 9.00
CA ALA A 7 -16.86 0.36 8.92
C ALA A 7 -15.80 0.01 7.86
N THR A 8 -15.42 -1.28 7.75
CA THR A 8 -14.51 -1.74 6.69
C THR A 8 -15.15 -1.56 5.31
N ALA A 9 -16.40 -1.96 5.14
CA ALA A 9 -17.11 -1.82 3.86
C ALA A 9 -17.23 -0.34 3.46
N ALA A 10 -17.59 0.55 4.39
CA ALA A 10 -17.67 1.98 4.15
C ALA A 10 -16.32 2.59 3.72
N ALA A 11 -15.22 2.16 4.34
CA ALA A 11 -13.88 2.62 3.97
C ALA A 11 -13.48 2.16 2.57
N VAL A 12 -13.81 0.92 2.19
CA VAL A 12 -13.54 0.38 0.84
C VAL A 12 -14.31 1.18 -0.22
N VAL A 13 -15.60 1.46 0.01
CA VAL A 13 -16.39 2.26 -0.92
C VAL A 13 -15.84 3.68 -1.03
N SER A 14 -15.53 4.32 0.09
CA SER A 14 -14.98 5.68 0.09
C SER A 14 -13.68 5.76 -0.70
N GLN A 15 -12.77 4.79 -0.53
CA GLN A 15 -11.51 4.72 -1.29
C GLN A 15 -11.73 4.45 -2.78
N ALA A 16 -12.76 3.66 -3.13
CA ALA A 16 -13.05 3.33 -4.52
C ALA A 16 -13.64 4.52 -5.29
N ILE A 17 -14.46 5.35 -4.63
CA ILE A 17 -15.08 6.54 -5.25
C ILE A 17 -14.22 7.79 -5.11
N GLY A 18 -13.27 7.82 -4.15
CA GLY A 18 -12.40 8.98 -3.91
C GLY A 18 -13.04 10.06 -3.03
N GLU A 19 -14.19 9.78 -2.43
CA GLU A 19 -15.00 10.69 -1.61
C GLU A 19 -15.48 9.98 -0.35
N GLY A 20 -15.81 10.73 0.70
CA GLY A 20 -16.41 10.21 1.92
C GLY A 20 -17.84 9.72 1.65
N LEU A 21 -18.11 8.45 1.99
CA LEU A 21 -19.39 7.81 1.70
C LEU A 21 -20.62 8.54 2.28
N PHE A 22 -20.45 9.29 3.38
CA PHE A 22 -21.56 9.92 4.10
C PHE A 22 -21.68 11.43 3.86
N ASP A 23 -20.60 12.10 3.46
CA ASP A 23 -20.53 13.56 3.31
C ASP A 23 -20.22 14.02 1.88
N GLY A 24 -19.90 13.08 0.98
CA GLY A 24 -19.55 13.35 -0.41
C GLY A 24 -18.30 14.22 -0.57
N GLN A 25 -17.52 14.41 0.50
CA GLN A 25 -16.34 15.25 0.44
C GLN A 25 -15.17 14.47 -0.16
N PRO A 26 -14.32 15.09 -1.01
CA PRO A 26 -13.11 14.44 -1.50
C PRO A 26 -12.26 13.89 -0.34
N LEU A 27 -11.70 12.70 -0.53
CA LEU A 27 -10.75 12.18 0.44
C LEU A 27 -9.51 13.10 0.52
N PRO A 28 -8.90 13.24 1.71
CA PRO A 28 -7.69 14.05 1.87
C PRO A 28 -6.61 13.62 0.88
N ASP A 29 -6.00 14.57 0.18
CA ASP A 29 -4.87 14.26 -0.69
C ASP A 29 -3.70 13.77 0.19
N PRO A 30 -3.23 12.51 0.01
CA PRO A 30 -2.10 12.00 0.78
C PRO A 30 -0.82 12.81 0.55
N ASN A 31 -0.77 13.70 -0.43
CA ASN A 31 0.35 14.57 -0.74
C ASN A 31 0.16 16.03 -0.32
N GLU A 32 -0.97 16.37 0.29
CA GLU A 32 -1.23 17.73 0.77
C GLU A 32 -0.10 18.20 1.72
N GLY A 33 0.44 19.39 1.46
CA GLY A 33 1.53 19.98 2.24
C GLY A 33 2.93 19.38 2.00
N LYS A 34 3.10 18.40 1.10
CA LYS A 34 4.43 17.85 0.76
C LYS A 34 5.10 18.64 -0.37
N ASP A 35 6.44 18.74 -0.32
CA ASP A 35 7.24 19.31 -1.42
C ASP A 35 7.07 18.47 -2.71
N PRO A 36 6.55 19.04 -3.81
CA PRO A 36 6.37 18.33 -5.08
C PRO A 36 7.65 17.66 -5.61
N GLN A 37 8.81 18.31 -5.41
CA GLN A 37 10.08 17.74 -5.86
C GLN A 37 10.47 16.53 -5.03
N ALA A 38 10.17 16.52 -3.72
CA ALA A 38 10.43 15.39 -2.84
C ALA A 38 9.56 14.18 -3.21
N ILE A 39 8.30 14.41 -3.59
CA ILE A 39 7.39 13.36 -4.07
C ILE A 39 7.96 12.69 -5.31
N GLU A 40 8.34 13.50 -6.30
CA GLU A 40 8.87 12.98 -7.56
C GLU A 40 10.20 12.23 -7.35
N ARG A 41 11.12 12.77 -6.52
CA ARG A 41 12.35 12.07 -6.14
C ARG A 41 12.07 10.71 -5.48
N GLY A 42 11.10 10.67 -4.56
CA GLY A 42 10.68 9.43 -3.89
C GLY A 42 10.16 8.39 -4.87
N ARG A 43 9.30 8.81 -5.81
CA ARG A 43 8.77 7.96 -6.88
C ARG A 43 9.89 7.38 -7.76
N GLN A 44 10.81 8.23 -8.21
CA GLN A 44 11.97 7.82 -9.02
C GLN A 44 12.86 6.81 -8.28
N GLY A 45 13.13 7.06 -7.00
CA GLY A 45 13.87 6.15 -6.13
C GLY A 45 13.18 4.80 -5.98
N GLY A 46 11.86 4.80 -5.78
CA GLY A 46 11.05 3.58 -5.67
C GLY A 46 11.06 2.73 -6.95
N LEU A 47 10.91 3.37 -8.11
CA LEU A 47 10.96 2.68 -9.41
C LEU A 47 12.31 2.00 -9.65
N LYS A 48 13.41 2.71 -9.38
CA LYS A 48 14.76 2.16 -9.50
C LYS A 48 15.04 1.07 -8.47
N GLY A 49 14.70 1.32 -7.21
CA GLY A 49 14.95 0.42 -6.09
C GLY A 49 14.14 -0.86 -6.16
N GLY A 50 12.87 -0.79 -6.57
CA GLY A 50 11.99 -1.93 -6.75
C GLY A 50 12.51 -2.91 -7.80
N LYS A 51 12.89 -2.39 -8.98
CA LYS A 51 13.52 -3.18 -10.05
C LYS A 51 14.83 -3.82 -9.59
N ALA A 52 15.73 -3.03 -9.00
CA ALA A 52 17.01 -3.54 -8.50
C ALA A 52 16.84 -4.62 -7.42
N ARG A 53 15.84 -4.49 -6.54
CA ARG A 53 15.51 -5.52 -5.55
C ARG A 53 14.98 -6.79 -6.20
N ALA A 54 14.15 -6.68 -7.23
CA ALA A 54 13.60 -7.84 -7.94
C ALA A 54 14.71 -8.62 -8.67
N GLU A 55 15.63 -7.92 -9.34
CA GLU A 55 16.77 -8.52 -10.06
C GLU A 55 17.74 -9.22 -9.11
N LYS A 56 18.01 -8.65 -7.94
CA LYS A 56 18.88 -9.26 -6.91
C LYS A 56 18.29 -10.52 -6.28
N LEU A 57 16.99 -10.79 -6.41
CA LEU A 57 16.34 -11.93 -5.77
C LEU A 57 16.39 -13.18 -6.66
N THR A 58 17.22 -14.15 -6.26
CA THR A 58 17.24 -15.48 -6.88
C THR A 58 15.92 -16.24 -6.66
N ALA A 59 15.61 -17.22 -7.51
CA ALA A 59 14.42 -18.06 -7.38
C ALA A 59 14.32 -18.74 -6.00
N LYS A 60 15.46 -19.23 -5.47
CA LYS A 60 15.54 -19.82 -4.12
C LYS A 60 15.16 -18.79 -3.05
N ARG A 61 15.67 -17.56 -3.15
CA ARG A 61 15.37 -16.50 -2.18
C ARG A 61 13.90 -16.07 -2.25
N ARG A 62 13.32 -15.95 -3.45
CA ARG A 62 11.88 -15.68 -3.63
C ARG A 62 11.04 -16.77 -2.98
N LYS A 63 11.37 -18.06 -3.18
CA LYS A 63 10.68 -19.19 -2.54
C LYS A 63 10.77 -19.14 -1.00
N GLN A 64 11.93 -18.80 -0.45
CA GLN A 64 12.10 -18.64 1.00
C GLN A 64 11.23 -17.51 1.57
N ILE A 65 11.19 -16.37 0.90
CA ILE A 65 10.35 -15.22 1.29
C ILE A 65 8.88 -15.62 1.26
N ALA A 66 8.41 -16.28 0.19
CA ALA A 66 7.04 -16.75 0.07
C ALA A 66 6.64 -17.73 1.18
N LYS A 67 7.51 -18.70 1.51
CA LYS A 67 7.30 -19.62 2.63
C LYS A 67 7.20 -18.89 3.98
N LYS A 68 8.08 -17.90 4.22
CA LYS A 68 8.05 -17.09 5.45
C LYS A 68 6.76 -16.28 5.54
N ALA A 69 6.33 -15.65 4.45
CA ALA A 69 5.08 -14.89 4.37
C ALA A 69 3.86 -15.79 4.64
N ALA A 70 3.79 -16.98 4.02
CA ALA A 70 2.72 -17.94 4.26
C ALA A 70 2.66 -18.37 5.73
N LYS A 71 3.81 -18.75 6.33
CA LYS A 71 3.87 -19.10 7.75
C LYS A 71 3.40 -17.97 8.67
N SER A 72 3.71 -16.72 8.34
CA SER A 72 3.27 -15.57 9.13
C SER A 72 1.77 -15.30 8.98
N ARG A 73 1.22 -15.50 7.77
CA ARG A 73 -0.21 -15.28 7.49
C ARG A 73 -1.08 -16.34 8.15
N TRP A 74 -0.62 -17.60 8.16
CA TRP A 74 -1.36 -18.75 8.68
C TRP A 74 -0.94 -19.15 10.10
N LYS A 75 -0.15 -18.32 10.78
CA LYS A 75 0.10 -18.47 12.20
C LYS A 75 -1.19 -18.06 12.91
N SER A 76 -1.99 -19.06 13.31
CA SER A 76 -3.06 -18.89 14.30
C SER A 76 -2.47 -18.44 15.63
#